data_AF-A0A418UZN2-F1
#
_entry.id   AF-A0A418UZN2-F1
#
_cell.length_a   1.000
_cell.length_b   1.000
_cell.length_c   1.000
_cell.angle_alpha   90.00
_cell.angle_beta   90.00
_cell.angle_gamma   90.00
#
_symmetry.space_group_name_H-M   'P 1'
#
loop_
_entity.id
_entity.type
_entity.pdbx_description
1 polymer ?
#
loop_
_entity_poly.entity_id
_entity_poly.type
_entity_poly.pdbx_seq_one_letter_code
_entity_poly.pdbx_strand_id
1 'polypeptide(L)'
;MVDWTMDHWTDLNDILQNFALLVAGILGISLTYRTARSHDPPAWVTLRYTLLVALGLYLTSESLFVFDGIRFDFRAVVVALVARRHGVFPALLVALPISLYRMTLGGNGMWWGILQMLLIATLGALGTGWARLHPTFQEETLRRRCLTPLVLYAVANLTYFPAYVQAGRPWMDALPVYVATALLGALGLFVAHEVMHGRLQTLSRTSQLHQLASVDSLTGCFNRRQFDADFQPLRPGETAFLLWLDLDHFKRINDTYGHAMGDQVLVALADTLRETTRATDCLYRVGGEEFAVLLNGGSMEDARRVSERVREAVETNLMNRVQLPGEQVTLSGGLVAVQGERHRVLQVADTHLYAAKEAGRNRIHG
;
A
#
# COMPACT_ATOMS: atom_id res chain seq x y z
N MET A 1 47.19 -23.96 24.81
CA MET A 1 46.95 -23.96 23.35
C MET A 1 45.51 -24.43 23.21
N VAL A 2 44.58 -23.51 22.94
CA VAL A 2 43.14 -23.83 22.86
C VAL A 2 42.94 -24.58 21.54
N ASP A 3 42.39 -25.78 21.61
CA ASP A 3 42.13 -26.63 20.43
C ASP A 3 40.94 -26.05 19.65
N TRP A 4 41.22 -25.53 18.44
CA TRP A 4 40.26 -24.83 17.57
C TRP A 4 39.68 -25.78 16.52
N THR A 5 39.16 -26.95 16.89
CA THR A 5 38.88 -28.01 15.90
C THR A 5 37.42 -28.49 15.92
N MET A 6 36.68 -28.03 14.90
CA MET A 6 35.39 -28.51 14.36
C MET A 6 34.06 -28.07 15.01
N ASP A 7 33.86 -28.12 16.33
CA ASP A 7 32.51 -27.85 16.91
C ASP A 7 32.02 -26.39 16.74
N HIS A 8 32.91 -25.41 16.73
CA HIS A 8 32.50 -24.00 16.60
C HIS A 8 32.09 -23.62 15.16
N TRP A 9 32.56 -24.35 14.15
CA TRP A 9 32.22 -24.09 12.75
C TRP A 9 30.82 -24.58 12.40
N THR A 10 30.40 -25.70 13.01
CA THR A 10 29.03 -26.22 12.88
C THR A 10 28.04 -25.28 13.56
N ASP A 11 28.34 -24.83 14.78
CA ASP A 11 27.47 -23.88 15.50
C ASP A 11 27.29 -22.56 14.75
N LEU A 12 28.38 -22.01 14.21
CA LEU A 12 28.33 -20.79 13.41
C LEU A 12 27.52 -21.00 12.12
N ASN A 13 27.70 -22.13 11.46
CA ASN A 13 26.95 -22.48 10.26
C ASN A 13 25.44 -22.58 10.56
N ASP A 14 25.05 -23.22 11.65
CA ASP A 14 23.63 -23.37 12.03
C ASP A 14 22.99 -22.01 12.36
N ILE A 15 23.71 -21.12 13.05
CA ILE A 15 23.26 -19.75 13.30
C ILE A 15 23.07 -18.99 11.99
N LEU A 16 24.04 -19.08 11.07
CA LEU A 16 23.97 -18.40 9.77
C LEU A 16 22.84 -18.95 8.90
N GLN A 17 22.61 -20.26 8.91
CA GLN A 17 21.50 -20.89 8.19
C GLN A 17 20.14 -20.43 8.76
N ASN A 18 19.96 -20.46 10.09
CA ASN A 18 18.73 -19.99 10.73
C ASN A 18 18.49 -18.49 10.47
N PHE A 19 19.55 -17.67 10.47
CA PHE A 19 19.48 -16.26 10.12
C PHE A 19 19.10 -16.03 8.65
N ALA A 20 19.71 -16.77 7.71
CA ALA A 20 19.38 -16.68 6.30
C ALA A 20 17.93 -17.06 6.02
N LEU A 21 17.42 -18.10 6.70
CA LEU A 21 16.01 -18.52 6.64
C LEU A 21 15.07 -17.42 7.14
N LEU A 22 15.41 -16.76 8.25
CA LEU A 22 14.66 -15.61 8.75
C LEU A 22 14.58 -14.51 7.68
N VAL A 23 15.72 -14.07 7.15
CA VAL A 23 15.78 -12.95 6.20
C VAL A 23 15.04 -13.30 4.90
N ALA A 24 15.27 -14.48 4.33
CA ALA A 24 14.60 -14.94 3.12
C ALA A 24 13.08 -15.08 3.33
N GLY A 25 12.66 -15.65 4.46
CA GLY A 25 11.25 -15.79 4.81
C GLY A 25 10.55 -14.44 4.96
N ILE A 26 11.16 -13.50 5.69
CA ILE A 26 10.62 -12.14 5.83
C ILE A 26 10.57 -11.40 4.50
N LEU A 27 11.58 -11.56 3.65
CA LEU A 27 11.56 -11.00 2.29
C LEU A 27 10.40 -11.57 1.48
N GLY A 28 10.23 -12.89 1.44
CA GLY A 28 9.13 -13.54 0.73
C GLY A 28 7.75 -13.09 1.23
N ILE A 29 7.57 -12.99 2.55
CA ILE A 29 6.34 -12.48 3.17
C ILE A 29 6.12 -10.99 2.84
N SER A 30 7.19 -10.19 2.76
CA SER A 30 7.09 -8.77 2.39
C SER A 30 6.51 -8.58 0.97
N LEU A 31 6.76 -9.53 0.06
CA LEU A 31 6.26 -9.47 -1.32
C LEU A 31 4.74 -9.62 -1.41
N THR A 32 4.09 -10.21 -0.40
CA THR A 32 2.61 -10.34 -0.39
C THR A 32 1.91 -9.02 -0.05
N TYR A 33 2.63 -7.99 0.40
CA TYR A 33 2.07 -6.66 0.63
C TYR A 33 1.82 -5.98 -0.72
N ARG A 34 0.57 -5.52 -0.93
CA ARG A 34 0.14 -4.84 -2.16
C ARG A 34 0.05 -3.34 -1.99
N THR A 35 -0.24 -2.88 -0.78
CA THR A 35 -0.39 -1.47 -0.46
C THR A 35 0.44 -1.11 0.77
N ALA A 36 0.92 0.13 0.84
CA ALA A 36 1.68 0.62 1.98
C ALA A 36 0.79 0.85 3.23
N ARG A 37 -0.51 1.11 3.02
CA ARG A 37 -1.51 1.32 4.08
C ARG A 37 -2.34 0.05 4.27
N SER A 38 -2.64 -0.29 5.53
CA SER A 38 -3.12 -1.59 6.02
C SER A 38 -4.54 -2.03 5.61
N HIS A 39 -5.00 -1.75 4.39
CA HIS A 39 -6.33 -2.16 3.91
C HIS A 39 -6.26 -3.31 2.91
N ASP A 40 -5.38 -4.29 3.14
CA ASP A 40 -5.39 -5.50 2.34
C ASP A 40 -6.63 -6.35 2.69
N PRO A 41 -7.24 -7.05 1.71
CA PRO A 41 -8.36 -7.95 1.97
C PRO A 41 -8.05 -9.01 3.05
N PRO A 42 -9.05 -9.49 3.80
CA PRO A 42 -8.85 -10.46 4.88
C PRO A 42 -8.05 -11.70 4.46
N ALA A 43 -8.26 -12.22 3.25
CA ALA A 43 -7.52 -13.37 2.72
C ALA A 43 -5.99 -13.15 2.69
N TRP A 44 -5.52 -11.95 2.33
CA TRP A 44 -4.09 -11.62 2.30
C TRP A 44 -3.51 -11.40 3.71
N VAL A 45 -4.33 -10.91 4.64
CA VAL A 45 -3.97 -10.83 6.06
C VAL A 45 -3.78 -12.25 6.62
N THR A 46 -4.73 -13.15 6.39
CA THR A 46 -4.65 -14.55 6.81
C THR A 46 -3.43 -15.24 6.21
N LEU A 47 -3.19 -15.11 4.90
CA LEU A 47 -2.02 -15.69 4.24
C LEU A 47 -0.71 -15.28 4.92
N ARG A 48 -0.54 -13.99 5.23
CA ARG A 48 0.68 -13.49 5.88
C ARG A 48 0.89 -14.08 7.27
N TYR A 49 -0.15 -14.12 8.09
CA TYR A 49 -0.03 -14.73 9.41
C TYR A 49 0.26 -16.23 9.33
N THR A 50 -0.34 -16.95 8.38
CA THR A 50 -0.02 -18.36 8.12
C THR A 50 1.45 -18.54 7.73
N LEU A 51 1.97 -17.71 6.82
CA LEU A 51 3.37 -17.75 6.41
C LEU A 51 4.34 -17.39 7.55
N LEU A 52 3.99 -16.41 8.39
CA LEU A 52 4.78 -16.05 9.57
C LEU A 52 4.83 -17.19 10.59
N VAL A 53 3.69 -17.85 10.85
CA VAL A 53 3.64 -19.03 11.71
C VAL A 53 4.49 -20.16 11.12
N ALA A 54 4.34 -20.45 9.82
CA ALA A 54 5.12 -21.48 9.14
C ALA A 54 6.64 -21.21 9.23
N LEU A 55 7.05 -19.95 9.00
CA LEU A 55 8.44 -19.53 9.17
C LEU A 55 8.92 -19.74 10.61
N GLY A 56 8.13 -19.33 11.61
CA GLY A 56 8.50 -19.51 13.02
C GLY A 56 8.61 -20.97 13.45
N LEU A 57 7.74 -21.84 12.93
CA LEU A 57 7.82 -23.29 13.13
C LEU A 57 9.10 -23.87 12.51
N TYR A 58 9.43 -23.46 11.28
CA TYR A 58 10.63 -23.92 10.58
C TYR A 58 11.92 -23.43 11.26
N LEU A 59 11.98 -22.17 11.70
CA LEU A 59 13.10 -21.66 12.49
C LEU A 59 13.27 -22.44 13.81
N THR A 60 12.17 -22.92 14.40
CA THR A 60 12.20 -23.75 15.61
C THR A 60 12.74 -25.15 15.35
N SER A 61 12.43 -25.76 14.18
CA SER A 61 12.92 -27.09 13.83
C SER A 61 14.43 -27.08 13.59
N GLU A 62 14.94 -26.03 12.93
CA GLU A 62 16.37 -25.82 12.64
C GLU A 62 17.10 -25.09 13.79
N SER A 63 16.73 -25.36 15.04
CA SER A 63 17.30 -24.65 16.21
C SER A 63 18.66 -25.22 16.62
N LEU A 64 19.62 -24.33 16.87
CA LEU A 64 20.92 -24.67 17.43
C LEU A 64 20.72 -25.20 18.87
N PHE A 65 21.23 -26.38 19.15
CA PHE A 65 21.23 -26.95 20.49
C PHE A 65 22.43 -26.40 21.28
N VAL A 66 22.16 -25.71 22.39
CA VAL A 66 23.24 -25.14 23.23
C VAL A 66 23.65 -26.16 24.29
N PHE A 67 22.71 -26.56 25.16
CA PHE A 67 22.86 -27.68 26.12
C PHE A 67 21.53 -27.95 26.82
N ASP A 68 21.33 -29.16 27.33
CA ASP A 68 20.23 -29.54 28.25
C ASP A 68 18.82 -29.04 27.83
N GLY A 69 18.56 -29.09 26.52
CA GLY A 69 17.30 -28.63 25.95
C GLY A 69 17.14 -27.12 25.84
N ILE A 70 18.13 -26.32 26.23
CA ILE A 70 18.27 -24.92 25.84
C ILE A 70 18.70 -24.86 24.37
N ARG A 71 17.92 -24.12 23.58
CA ARG A 71 18.07 -24.01 22.13
C ARG A 71 18.07 -22.55 21.72
N PHE A 72 18.75 -22.22 20.63
CA PHE A 72 18.76 -20.90 20.03
C PHE A 72 18.26 -20.95 18.58
N ASP A 73 17.40 -20.00 18.24
CA ASP A 73 16.87 -19.78 16.91
C ASP A 73 16.26 -18.38 16.81
N PHE A 74 15.91 -17.97 15.60
CA PHE A 74 15.33 -16.65 15.33
C PHE A 74 13.80 -16.61 15.38
N ARG A 75 13.09 -17.62 15.90
CA ARG A 75 11.60 -17.62 15.93
C ARG A 75 11.04 -16.40 16.65
N ALA A 76 11.74 -15.94 17.68
CA ALA A 76 11.29 -14.85 18.52
C ALA A 76 11.29 -13.53 17.76
N VAL A 77 12.12 -13.39 16.73
CA VAL A 77 12.11 -12.25 15.81
C VAL A 77 10.79 -12.14 15.06
N VAL A 78 10.22 -13.27 14.64
CA VAL A 78 8.93 -13.30 13.94
C VAL A 78 7.83 -12.73 14.85
N VAL A 79 7.77 -13.19 16.10
CA VAL A 79 6.81 -12.70 17.10
C VAL A 79 7.04 -11.22 17.41
N ALA A 80 8.30 -10.80 17.59
CA ALA A 80 8.65 -9.41 17.84
C ALA A 80 8.25 -8.49 16.69
N LEU A 81 8.46 -8.91 15.44
CA LEU A 81 8.09 -8.15 14.24
C LEU A 81 6.57 -7.94 14.18
N VAL A 82 5.79 -8.98 14.49
CA VAL A 82 4.33 -8.90 14.55
C VAL A 82 3.87 -8.00 15.70
N ALA A 83 4.45 -8.14 16.89
CA ALA A 83 4.14 -7.31 18.06
C ALA A 83 4.37 -5.82 17.76
N ARG A 84 5.50 -5.51 17.11
CA ARG A 84 5.89 -4.15 16.72
C ARG A 84 5.08 -3.57 15.56
N ARG A 85 4.32 -4.38 14.81
CA ARG A 85 3.53 -3.89 13.68
C ARG A 85 2.04 -3.87 13.98
N HIS A 86 1.55 -4.91 14.63
CA HIS A 86 0.13 -5.21 14.78
C HIS A 86 -0.32 -5.23 16.24
N GLY A 87 0.62 -5.18 17.20
CA GLY A 87 0.34 -5.15 18.63
C GLY A 87 0.32 -6.54 19.27
N VAL A 88 -0.05 -6.58 20.55
CA VAL A 88 0.06 -7.78 21.40
C VAL A 88 -0.80 -8.94 20.89
N PHE A 89 -2.07 -8.70 20.58
CA PHE A 89 -3.01 -9.78 20.26
C PHE A 89 -2.60 -10.58 19.01
N PRO A 90 -2.29 -9.96 17.85
CA PRO A 90 -1.77 -10.70 16.70
C PRO A 90 -0.44 -11.41 16.97
N ALA A 91 0.43 -10.82 17.80
CA ALA A 91 1.70 -11.46 18.18
C ALA A 91 1.48 -12.73 19.00
N LEU A 92 0.52 -12.72 19.93
CA LEU A 92 0.15 -13.90 20.70
C LEU A 92 -0.47 -15.01 19.83
N LEU A 93 -1.28 -14.64 18.82
CA LEU A 93 -1.82 -15.60 17.85
C LEU A 93 -0.72 -16.30 17.05
N VAL A 94 0.33 -15.56 16.66
CA VAL A 94 1.50 -16.14 15.97
C VAL A 94 2.37 -16.96 16.94
N ALA A 95 2.55 -16.48 18.17
CA ALA A 95 3.36 -17.16 19.18
C ALA A 95 2.76 -18.50 19.62
N LEU A 96 1.43 -18.62 19.70
CA LEU A 96 0.75 -19.81 20.19
C LEU A 96 1.16 -21.12 19.47
N PRO A 97 1.02 -21.27 18.13
CA PRO A 97 1.42 -22.48 17.44
C PRO A 97 2.93 -22.77 17.54
N ILE A 98 3.77 -21.72 17.54
CA ILE A 98 5.22 -21.84 17.69
C ILE A 98 5.57 -22.37 19.09
N SER A 99 4.90 -21.88 20.14
CA SER A 99 5.05 -22.34 21.52
C SER A 99 4.60 -23.80 21.68
N LEU A 100 3.46 -24.17 21.08
CA LEU A 100 2.96 -25.54 21.12
C LEU A 100 3.94 -26.51 20.45
N TYR A 101 4.51 -26.14 19.30
CA TYR A 101 5.57 -26.93 18.67
C TYR A 101 6.83 -26.97 19.53
N ARG A 102 7.20 -25.88 20.21
CA ARG A 102 8.34 -25.89 21.12
C ARG A 102 8.16 -26.85 22.29
N MET A 103 6.92 -27.01 22.79
CA MET A 103 6.63 -27.96 23.87
C MET A 103 6.92 -29.40 23.48
N THR A 104 6.68 -29.79 22.21
CA THR A 104 6.92 -31.17 21.75
C THR A 104 8.41 -31.53 21.70
N LEU A 105 9.29 -30.52 21.57
CA LEU A 105 10.75 -30.72 21.60
C LEU A 105 11.31 -30.93 23.01
N GLY A 106 10.54 -30.62 24.07
CA GLY A 106 10.94 -30.82 25.47
C GLY A 106 12.22 -30.11 25.92
N GLY A 107 12.77 -30.56 27.04
CA GLY A 107 14.04 -30.08 27.61
C GLY A 107 13.90 -29.01 28.70
N ASN A 108 14.96 -28.82 29.52
CA ASN A 108 14.91 -27.96 30.71
C ASN A 108 14.65 -26.48 30.37
N GLY A 109 15.06 -26.03 29.18
CA GLY A 109 14.76 -24.68 28.67
C GLY A 109 13.34 -24.44 28.14
N MET A 110 12.46 -25.45 28.13
CA MET A 110 11.14 -25.36 27.48
C MET A 110 10.26 -24.23 28.04
N TRP A 111 9.99 -24.25 29.35
CA TRP A 111 9.11 -23.27 29.99
C TRP A 111 9.67 -21.85 29.91
N TRP A 112 10.99 -21.71 30.03
CA TRP A 112 11.69 -20.42 29.93
C TRP A 112 11.67 -19.85 28.51
N GLY A 113 11.76 -20.68 27.48
CA GLY A 113 11.60 -20.27 26.08
C GLY A 113 10.17 -19.81 25.78
N ILE A 114 9.15 -20.48 26.32
CA ILE A 114 7.75 -20.05 26.17
C ILE A 114 7.52 -18.71 26.88
N LEU A 115 8.04 -18.54 28.09
CA LEU A 115 7.97 -17.28 28.82
C LEU A 115 8.66 -16.15 28.06
N GLN A 116 9.84 -16.39 27.49
CA GLN A 116 10.55 -15.44 26.64
C GLN A 116 9.68 -14.99 25.45
N MET A 117 8.99 -15.91 24.78
CA MET A 117 8.09 -15.57 23.67
C MET A 117 6.92 -14.69 24.11
N LEU A 118 6.32 -14.97 25.27
CA LEU A 118 5.24 -14.15 25.83
C LEU A 118 5.75 -12.74 26.19
N LEU A 119 6.94 -12.63 26.78
CA LEU A 119 7.58 -11.34 27.05
C LEU A 119 7.85 -10.57 25.75
N ILE A 120 8.33 -11.23 24.70
CA ILE A 120 8.56 -10.59 23.40
C ILE A 120 7.26 -10.11 22.75
N ALA A 121 6.20 -10.93 22.78
CA ALA A 121 4.89 -10.56 22.22
C ALA A 121 4.28 -9.34 22.93
N THR A 122 4.48 -9.23 24.24
CA THR A 122 3.92 -8.15 25.08
C THR A 122 4.79 -6.89 25.05
N LEU A 123 6.08 -7.00 25.38
CA LEU A 123 7.02 -5.88 25.43
C LEU A 123 7.28 -5.29 24.03
N GLY A 124 7.31 -6.13 22.99
CA GLY A 124 7.51 -5.69 21.61
C GLY A 124 6.43 -4.73 21.11
N ALA A 125 5.21 -4.83 21.66
CA ALA A 125 4.09 -3.98 21.29
C ALA A 125 4.05 -2.63 22.04
N LEU A 126 4.84 -2.44 23.10
CA LEU A 126 4.83 -1.21 23.90
C LEU A 126 5.16 0.03 23.05
N GLY A 127 6.10 -0.10 22.10
CA GLY A 127 6.44 0.97 21.15
C GLY A 127 5.27 1.36 20.24
N THR A 128 4.45 0.38 19.81
CA THR A 128 3.26 0.64 18.98
C THR A 128 2.14 1.31 19.75
N GLY A 129 1.93 0.91 21.01
CA GLY A 129 0.96 1.55 21.90
C GLY A 129 1.34 3.00 22.18
N TRP A 130 2.63 3.25 22.44
CA TRP A 130 3.16 4.59 22.65
C TRP A 130 3.04 5.48 21.40
N ALA A 131 3.37 4.94 20.22
CA ALA A 131 3.24 5.65 18.94
C ALA A 131 1.79 6.05 18.62
N ARG A 132 0.82 5.21 19.00
CA ARG A 132 -0.62 5.53 18.84
C ARG A 132 -1.09 6.64 19.78
N LEU A 133 -0.51 6.75 20.97
CA LEU A 133 -0.87 7.76 21.98
C LEU A 133 -0.12 9.09 21.78
N HIS A 134 1.07 9.06 21.17
CA HIS A 134 1.92 10.22 20.96
C HIS A 134 2.28 10.36 19.47
N PRO A 135 1.55 11.17 18.68
CA PRO A 135 1.77 11.31 17.23
C PRO A 135 3.16 11.85 16.85
N THR A 136 3.85 12.53 17.77
CA THR A 136 5.23 12.99 17.61
C THR A 136 6.28 11.90 17.86
N PHE A 137 5.86 10.73 18.33
CA PHE A 137 6.72 9.57 18.50
C PHE A 137 6.99 8.93 17.15
N GLN A 138 8.07 9.37 16.51
CA GLN A 138 8.60 8.72 15.32
C GLN A 138 9.66 7.70 15.73
N GLU A 139 9.41 6.41 15.47
CA GLU A 139 10.42 5.34 15.58
C GLU A 139 11.60 5.53 14.60
N GLU A 140 11.56 6.56 13.76
CA GLU A 140 12.43 6.70 12.60
C GLU A 140 13.87 7.13 12.89
N THR A 141 14.21 7.56 14.10
CA THR A 141 15.62 7.85 14.42
C THR A 141 16.42 6.55 14.47
N LEU A 142 17.54 6.51 13.73
CA LEU A 142 18.46 5.36 13.70
C LEU A 142 18.78 4.83 15.11
N ARG A 143 18.99 5.75 16.06
CA ARG A 143 19.21 5.44 17.48
C ARG A 143 18.09 4.58 18.08
N ARG A 144 16.82 4.89 17.83
CA ARG A 144 15.68 4.11 18.36
C ARG A 144 15.52 2.78 17.64
N ARG A 145 15.76 2.73 16.33
CA ARG A 145 15.74 1.48 15.54
C ARG A 145 16.76 0.45 16.02
N CYS A 146 17.90 0.90 16.54
CA CYS A 146 18.90 0.01 17.13
C CYS A 146 18.65 -0.29 18.63
N LEU A 147 18.32 0.73 19.42
CA LEU A 147 18.18 0.57 20.88
C LEU A 147 16.94 -0.23 21.29
N THR A 148 15.81 -0.08 20.58
CA THR A 148 14.58 -0.75 20.99
C THR A 148 14.65 -2.28 20.86
N PRO A 149 15.15 -2.87 19.75
CA PRO A 149 15.44 -4.30 19.68
C PRO A 149 16.42 -4.75 20.76
N LEU A 150 17.50 -3.98 21.00
CA LEU A 150 18.51 -4.33 22.00
C LEU A 150 17.90 -4.43 23.41
N VAL A 151 17.12 -3.42 23.82
CA VAL A 151 16.45 -3.42 25.13
C VAL A 151 15.41 -4.55 25.22
N LEU A 152 14.63 -4.77 24.16
CA LEU A 152 13.62 -5.83 24.12
C LEU A 152 14.25 -7.20 24.40
N TYR A 153 15.32 -7.54 23.67
CA TYR A 153 15.99 -8.82 23.86
C TYR A 153 16.80 -8.87 25.14
N ALA A 154 17.42 -7.76 25.59
CA ALA A 154 18.10 -7.72 26.88
C ALA A 154 17.17 -8.03 28.05
N VAL A 155 15.92 -7.58 28.00
CA VAL A 155 14.91 -7.88 29.04
C VAL A 155 14.32 -9.27 28.87
N ALA A 156 13.88 -9.63 27.66
CA ALA A 156 13.24 -10.93 27.42
C ALA A 156 14.19 -12.11 27.68
N ASN A 157 15.49 -11.95 27.41
CA ASN A 157 16.49 -12.99 27.58
C ASN A 157 16.93 -13.19 29.05
N LEU A 158 16.42 -12.39 30.00
CA LEU A 158 16.66 -12.64 31.42
C LEU A 158 16.16 -14.03 31.86
N THR A 159 15.28 -14.66 31.08
CA THR A 159 14.82 -16.04 31.28
C THR A 159 15.93 -17.10 31.14
N TYR A 160 17.08 -16.80 30.52
CA TYR A 160 18.20 -17.74 30.46
C TYR A 160 18.81 -18.00 31.84
N PHE A 161 18.91 -16.98 32.72
CA PHE A 161 19.52 -17.16 34.04
C PHE A 161 18.81 -18.22 34.90
N PRO A 162 17.49 -18.15 35.13
CA PRO A 162 16.81 -19.19 35.88
C PRO A 162 16.73 -20.53 35.14
N ALA A 163 16.78 -20.55 33.80
CA ALA A 163 16.89 -21.79 33.02
C ALA A 163 18.20 -22.54 33.31
N TYR A 164 19.33 -21.82 33.38
CA TYR A 164 20.62 -22.40 33.75
C TYR A 164 20.64 -22.92 35.19
N VAL A 165 20.08 -22.13 36.12
CA VAL A 165 19.98 -22.54 37.53
C VAL A 165 19.13 -23.81 37.67
N GLN A 166 18.00 -23.89 36.96
CA GLN A 166 17.15 -25.08 36.94
C GLN A 166 17.85 -26.31 36.35
N ALA A 167 18.73 -26.11 35.36
CA ALA A 167 19.58 -27.15 34.77
C ALA A 167 20.76 -27.55 35.68
N GLY A 168 20.83 -27.04 36.92
CA GLY A 168 21.91 -27.34 37.87
C GLY A 168 23.24 -26.66 37.53
N ARG A 169 23.24 -25.65 36.64
CA ARG A 169 24.44 -24.88 36.28
C ARG A 169 24.52 -23.56 37.05
N PRO A 170 25.74 -23.04 37.31
CA PRO A 170 25.93 -21.69 37.80
C PRO A 170 25.27 -20.67 36.87
N TRP A 171 24.61 -19.65 37.43
CA TRP A 171 23.98 -18.58 36.65
C TRP A 171 24.98 -17.80 35.77
N MET A 172 26.26 -17.78 36.14
CA MET A 172 27.34 -17.11 35.41
C MET A 172 27.57 -17.72 34.03
N ASP A 173 27.31 -19.02 33.88
CA ASP A 173 27.44 -19.73 32.60
C ASP A 173 26.38 -19.25 31.58
N ALA A 174 25.30 -18.64 32.06
CA ALA A 174 24.27 -18.06 31.20
C ALA A 174 24.75 -16.76 30.51
N LEU A 175 25.75 -16.07 31.06
CA LEU A 175 26.12 -14.72 30.62
C LEU A 175 26.58 -14.65 29.14
N PRO A 176 27.47 -15.53 28.65
CA PRO A 176 27.88 -15.48 27.24
C PRO A 176 26.71 -15.75 26.29
N VAL A 177 25.86 -16.72 26.63
CA VAL A 177 24.67 -17.07 25.84
C VAL A 177 23.64 -15.93 25.88
N TYR A 178 23.41 -15.34 27.04
CA TYR A 178 22.54 -14.17 27.20
C TYR A 178 22.99 -13.02 26.28
N VAL A 179 24.27 -12.65 26.33
CA VAL A 179 24.81 -11.56 25.50
C VAL A 179 24.72 -11.89 24.01
N ALA A 180 25.17 -13.08 23.61
CA ALA A 180 25.16 -13.50 22.21
C ALA A 180 23.73 -13.52 21.64
N THR A 181 22.79 -14.16 22.33
CA THR A 181 21.40 -14.27 21.88
C THR A 181 20.66 -12.94 21.92
N ALA A 182 21.02 -12.01 22.83
CA ALA A 182 20.45 -10.68 22.86
C ALA A 182 20.92 -9.84 21.66
N LEU A 183 22.22 -9.89 21.34
CA LEU A 183 22.78 -9.20 20.18
C LEU A 183 22.25 -9.78 18.86
N LEU A 184 22.23 -11.12 18.73
CA LEU A 184 21.72 -11.78 17.53
C LEU A 184 20.22 -11.52 17.35
N GLY A 185 19.40 -11.68 18.40
CA GLY A 185 17.97 -11.37 18.34
C GLY A 185 17.70 -9.91 17.95
N ALA A 186 18.44 -8.97 18.52
CA ALA A 186 18.33 -7.56 18.18
C ALA A 186 18.73 -7.27 16.72
N LEU A 187 19.81 -7.88 16.24
CA LEU A 187 20.25 -7.78 14.85
C LEU A 187 19.21 -8.38 13.90
N GLY A 188 18.70 -9.58 14.21
CA GLY A 188 17.66 -10.25 13.44
C GLY A 188 16.40 -9.40 13.31
N LEU A 189 15.93 -8.82 14.42
CA LEU A 189 14.77 -7.93 14.41
C LEU A 189 15.03 -6.63 13.65
N PHE A 190 16.23 -6.05 13.78
CA PHE A 190 16.61 -4.87 13.02
C PHE A 190 16.59 -5.16 11.51
N VAL A 191 17.24 -6.23 11.06
CA VAL A 191 17.29 -6.61 9.64
C VAL A 191 15.90 -6.95 9.11
N ALA A 192 15.11 -7.76 9.84
CA ALA A 192 13.75 -8.09 9.45
C ALA A 192 12.85 -6.85 9.33
N HIS A 193 13.01 -5.89 10.25
CA HIS A 193 12.31 -4.62 10.20
C HIS A 193 12.71 -3.80 8.98
N GLU A 194 14.01 -3.64 8.69
CA GLU A 194 14.48 -2.85 7.54
C GLU A 194 14.08 -3.47 6.19
N VAL A 195 14.10 -4.80 6.06
CA VAL A 195 13.60 -5.51 4.87
C VAL A 195 12.11 -5.18 4.64
N MET A 196 11.29 -5.31 5.68
CA MET A 196 9.85 -5.02 5.60
C MET A 196 9.60 -3.53 5.33
N HIS A 197 10.32 -2.66 6.02
CA HIS A 197 10.20 -1.22 5.90
C HIS A 197 10.57 -0.73 4.49
N GLY A 198 11.69 -1.21 3.92
CA GLY A 198 12.10 -0.88 2.56
C GLY A 198 11.06 -1.29 1.51
N ARG A 199 10.42 -2.45 1.68
CA ARG A 199 9.33 -2.89 0.80
C ARG A 199 8.12 -1.95 0.87
N LEU A 200 7.70 -1.56 2.08
CA LEU A 200 6.57 -0.66 2.28
C LEU A 200 6.85 0.75 1.77
N GLN A 201 8.07 1.26 1.96
CA GLN A 201 8.49 2.54 1.40
C GLN A 201 8.45 2.53 -0.12
N THR A 202 8.89 1.45 -0.76
CA THR A 202 8.82 1.28 -2.22
C THR A 202 7.36 1.36 -2.68
N LEU A 203 6.46 0.60 -2.06
CA LEU A 203 5.02 0.64 -2.39
C LEU A 203 4.43 2.05 -2.19
N SER A 204 4.83 2.76 -1.13
CA SER A 204 4.36 4.12 -0.88
C SER A 204 4.84 5.10 -1.95
N ARG A 205 6.12 5.03 -2.34
CA ARG A 205 6.68 5.88 -3.40
C ARG A 205 6.03 5.59 -4.74
N THR A 206 5.86 4.32 -5.09
CA THR A 206 5.17 3.92 -6.32
C THR A 206 3.75 4.45 -6.33
N SER A 207 3.01 4.33 -5.21
CA SER A 207 1.67 4.90 -5.08
C SER A 207 1.66 6.43 -5.22
N GLN A 208 2.62 7.13 -4.62
CA GLN A 208 2.73 8.59 -4.72
C GLN A 208 3.06 9.03 -6.15
N LEU A 209 3.97 8.35 -6.83
CA LEU A 209 4.27 8.60 -8.26
C LEU A 209 3.04 8.36 -9.13
N HIS A 210 2.27 7.30 -8.85
CA HIS A 210 1.01 7.06 -9.56
C HIS A 210 -0.05 8.12 -9.29
N GLN A 211 -0.11 8.68 -8.07
CA GLN A 211 -1.01 9.78 -7.71
C GLN A 211 -0.59 11.11 -8.35
N LEU A 212 0.72 11.38 -8.43
CA LEU A 212 1.25 12.58 -9.09
C LEU A 212 1.02 12.56 -10.61
N ALA A 213 0.76 11.39 -11.20
CA ALA A 213 0.31 11.23 -12.58
C ALA A 213 -1.24 11.23 -12.68
N SER A 214 -1.91 12.21 -12.07
CA SER A 214 -3.38 12.41 -12.14
C SER A 214 -3.82 13.38 -13.24
N VAL A 215 -2.87 14.07 -13.86
CA VAL A 215 -3.10 15.08 -14.90
C VAL A 215 -2.65 14.55 -16.25
N ASP A 216 -3.42 14.85 -17.29
CA ASP A 216 -3.05 14.62 -18.69
C ASP A 216 -1.96 15.61 -19.09
N SER A 217 -0.82 15.11 -19.57
CA SER A 217 0.35 15.95 -19.85
C SER A 217 0.14 16.91 -21.02
N LEU A 218 -0.79 16.62 -21.92
CA LEU A 218 -1.09 17.49 -23.06
C LEU A 218 -2.04 18.61 -22.65
N THR A 219 -3.18 18.27 -22.03
CA THR A 219 -4.28 19.21 -21.85
C THR A 219 -4.34 19.85 -20.46
N GLY A 220 -3.58 19.34 -19.49
CA GLY A 220 -3.64 19.79 -18.10
C GLY A 220 -4.95 19.44 -17.39
N CYS A 221 -5.90 18.76 -18.04
CA CYS A 221 -7.07 18.19 -17.39
C CYS A 221 -6.68 17.01 -16.50
N PHE A 222 -7.55 16.61 -15.59
CA PHE A 222 -7.38 15.32 -14.93
C PHE A 222 -7.47 14.19 -15.96
N ASN A 223 -6.75 13.10 -15.74
CA ASN A 223 -6.78 11.96 -16.67
C ASN A 223 -7.87 10.96 -16.29
N ARG A 224 -8.03 9.92 -17.13
CA ARG A 224 -8.98 8.84 -16.89
C ARG A 224 -8.86 8.21 -15.50
N ARG A 225 -7.65 8.06 -14.96
CA ARG A 225 -7.45 7.45 -13.64
C ARG A 225 -8.02 8.34 -12.53
N GLN A 226 -7.83 9.65 -12.63
CA GLN A 226 -8.38 10.59 -11.67
C GLN A 226 -9.90 10.65 -11.79
N PHE A 227 -10.46 10.61 -13.01
CA PHE A 227 -11.89 10.43 -13.22
C PHE A 227 -12.42 9.17 -12.52
N ASP A 228 -11.73 8.05 -12.68
CA ASP A 228 -12.12 6.78 -12.06
C ASP A 228 -12.11 6.85 -10.53
N ALA A 229 -11.19 7.63 -9.96
CA ALA A 229 -11.04 7.82 -8.51
C ALA A 229 -12.10 8.77 -7.94
N ASP A 230 -12.42 9.85 -8.64
CA ASP A 230 -13.37 10.88 -8.22
C ASP A 230 -14.83 10.45 -8.38
N PHE A 231 -15.09 9.45 -9.24
CA PHE A 231 -16.43 8.88 -9.41
C PHE A 231 -16.81 7.96 -8.24
N GLN A 232 -17.13 8.58 -7.10
CA GLN A 232 -17.60 7.93 -5.87
C GLN A 232 -19.12 8.08 -5.69
N PRO A 233 -19.77 7.21 -4.88
CA PRO A 233 -21.17 7.40 -4.51
C PRO A 233 -21.39 8.77 -3.84
N LEU A 234 -22.40 9.50 -4.29
CA LEU A 234 -22.80 10.77 -3.68
C LEU A 234 -23.29 10.57 -2.24
N ARG A 235 -22.99 11.52 -1.36
CA ARG A 235 -23.54 11.53 0.01
C ARG A 235 -25.02 11.93 -0.01
N PRO A 236 -25.79 11.58 1.03
CA PRO A 236 -27.18 12.03 1.14
C PRO A 236 -27.30 13.55 1.03
N GLY A 237 -28.11 14.03 0.08
CA GLY A 237 -28.31 15.46 -0.19
C GLY A 237 -27.33 16.08 -1.18
N GLU A 238 -26.30 15.37 -1.64
CA GLU A 238 -25.45 15.81 -2.74
C GLU A 238 -26.11 15.49 -4.09
N THR A 239 -25.93 16.40 -5.06
CA THR A 239 -26.29 16.18 -6.45
C THR A 239 -25.05 16.34 -7.31
N ALA A 240 -24.95 15.54 -8.37
CA ALA A 240 -23.91 15.72 -9.39
C ALA A 240 -24.42 15.22 -10.74
N PHE A 241 -23.83 15.74 -11.80
CA PHE A 241 -24.16 15.38 -13.17
C PHE A 241 -22.88 15.09 -13.94
N LEU A 242 -22.93 14.05 -14.78
CA LEU A 242 -21.84 13.69 -15.66
C LEU A 242 -22.19 14.19 -17.07
N LEU A 243 -21.31 15.01 -17.63
CA LEU A 243 -21.31 15.37 -19.03
C LEU A 243 -20.17 14.63 -19.72
N TRP A 244 -20.50 13.65 -20.56
CA TRP A 244 -19.54 12.90 -21.39
C TRP A 244 -19.47 13.52 -22.76
N LEU A 245 -18.28 13.85 -23.24
CA LEU A 245 -18.04 14.66 -24.43
C LEU A 245 -17.08 13.96 -25.38
N ASP A 246 -17.31 14.16 -26.68
CA ASP A 246 -16.44 13.67 -27.74
C ASP A 246 -16.39 14.68 -28.89
N LEU A 247 -15.19 14.94 -29.40
CA LEU A 247 -14.98 15.87 -30.52
C LEU A 247 -15.51 15.28 -31.83
N ASP A 248 -16.38 16.03 -32.50
CA ASP A 248 -16.92 15.60 -33.77
C ASP A 248 -15.84 15.63 -34.86
N HIS A 249 -15.72 14.52 -35.59
CA HIS A 249 -14.80 14.39 -36.72
C HIS A 249 -13.32 14.62 -36.39
N PHE A 250 -12.87 14.42 -35.14
CA PHE A 250 -11.48 14.67 -34.74
C PHE A 250 -10.44 13.89 -35.58
N LYS A 251 -10.76 12.65 -35.95
CA LYS A 251 -9.91 11.87 -36.86
C LYS A 251 -9.67 12.58 -38.20
N ARG A 252 -10.69 13.25 -38.77
CA ARG A 252 -10.55 14.00 -40.03
C ARG A 252 -9.58 15.18 -39.86
N ILE A 253 -9.59 15.84 -38.71
CA ILE A 253 -8.65 16.92 -38.39
C ILE A 253 -7.22 16.38 -38.34
N ASN A 254 -6.99 15.25 -37.66
CA ASN A 254 -5.68 14.59 -37.62
C ASN A 254 -5.21 14.16 -39.02
N ASP A 255 -6.10 13.56 -39.81
CA ASP A 255 -5.77 13.06 -41.15
C ASP A 255 -5.47 14.21 -42.13
N THR A 256 -6.09 15.38 -41.95
CA THR A 256 -5.94 16.54 -42.86
C THR A 256 -4.79 17.46 -42.47
N TYR A 257 -4.61 17.72 -41.16
CA TYR A 257 -3.68 18.74 -40.66
C TYR A 257 -2.53 18.16 -39.82
N GLY A 258 -2.53 16.85 -39.59
CA GLY A 258 -1.53 16.15 -38.78
C GLY A 258 -1.80 16.21 -37.28
N HIS A 259 -1.18 15.27 -36.55
CA HIS A 259 -1.37 15.10 -35.11
C HIS A 259 -1.01 16.34 -34.28
N ALA A 260 0.00 17.11 -34.70
CA ALA A 260 0.37 18.33 -33.98
C ALA A 260 -0.76 19.38 -33.95
N MET A 261 -1.57 19.44 -35.01
CA MET A 261 -2.76 20.29 -35.04
C MET A 261 -3.89 19.71 -34.19
N GLY A 262 -4.10 18.39 -34.23
CA GLY A 262 -5.02 17.72 -33.33
C GLY A 262 -4.71 17.97 -31.86
N ASP A 263 -3.42 17.94 -31.49
CA ASP A 263 -2.97 18.26 -30.13
C ASP A 263 -3.32 19.70 -29.72
N GLN A 264 -3.15 20.67 -30.63
CA GLN A 264 -3.57 22.06 -30.39
C GLN A 264 -5.09 22.18 -30.19
N VAL A 265 -5.89 21.44 -30.97
CA VAL A 265 -7.34 21.37 -30.80
C VAL A 265 -7.71 20.82 -29.42
N LEU A 266 -7.04 19.77 -28.94
CA LEU A 266 -7.29 19.19 -27.63
C LEU A 266 -6.93 20.14 -26.48
N VAL A 267 -5.82 20.88 -26.60
CA VAL A 267 -5.44 21.91 -25.63
C VAL A 267 -6.47 23.04 -25.61
N ALA A 268 -6.85 23.55 -26.79
CA ALA A 268 -7.86 24.61 -26.91
C ALA A 268 -9.24 24.17 -26.38
N LEU A 269 -9.60 22.90 -26.57
CA LEU A 269 -10.81 22.33 -25.99
C LEU A 269 -10.74 22.35 -24.47
N ALA A 270 -9.66 21.85 -23.88
CA ALA A 270 -9.50 21.85 -22.43
C ALA A 270 -9.57 23.26 -21.82
N ASP A 271 -8.98 24.26 -22.48
CA ASP A 271 -9.07 25.66 -22.05
C ASP A 271 -10.50 26.19 -22.14
N THR A 272 -11.19 25.90 -23.25
CA THR A 272 -12.59 26.30 -23.47
C THR A 272 -13.51 25.67 -22.42
N LEU A 273 -13.31 24.38 -22.10
CA LEU A 273 -14.05 23.71 -21.04
C LEU A 273 -13.78 24.36 -19.67
N ARG A 274 -12.53 24.68 -19.34
CA ARG A 274 -12.18 25.33 -18.05
C ARG A 274 -12.82 26.71 -17.89
N GLU A 275 -12.93 27.48 -18.97
CA GLU A 275 -13.60 28.79 -18.95
C GLU A 275 -15.13 28.68 -18.88
N THR A 276 -15.67 27.55 -19.32
CA THR A 276 -17.11 27.30 -19.38
C THR A 276 -17.61 26.44 -18.23
N THR A 277 -16.77 26.03 -17.29
CA THR A 277 -17.19 25.32 -16.08
C THR A 277 -16.84 26.12 -14.82
N ARG A 278 -17.39 25.71 -13.67
CA ARG A 278 -17.09 26.36 -12.38
C ARG A 278 -15.81 25.77 -11.81
N ALA A 279 -15.18 26.50 -10.89
CA ALA A 279 -14.01 26.01 -10.15
C ALA A 279 -14.30 24.74 -9.31
N THR A 280 -15.57 24.48 -8.99
CA THR A 280 -16.02 23.28 -8.28
C THR A 280 -16.23 22.08 -9.19
N ASP A 281 -16.30 22.28 -10.51
CA ASP A 281 -16.50 21.21 -11.48
C ASP A 281 -15.15 20.58 -11.82
N CYS A 282 -15.13 19.27 -12.03
CA CYS A 282 -13.89 18.57 -12.36
C CYS A 282 -13.87 18.20 -13.84
N LEU A 283 -12.77 18.52 -14.52
CA LEU A 283 -12.58 18.27 -15.93
C LEU A 283 -11.58 17.15 -16.17
N TYR A 284 -11.96 16.20 -17.02
CA TYR A 284 -11.17 15.02 -17.29
C TYR A 284 -10.99 14.80 -18.79
N ARG A 285 -9.79 14.37 -19.20
CA ARG A 285 -9.56 13.73 -20.49
C ARG A 285 -9.58 12.22 -20.28
N VAL A 286 -10.60 11.57 -20.80
CA VAL A 286 -10.91 10.15 -20.53
C VAL A 286 -10.46 9.22 -21.66
N GLY A 287 -10.26 9.77 -22.86
CA GLY A 287 -9.78 9.06 -24.05
C GLY A 287 -8.93 9.96 -24.95
N GLY A 288 -8.73 9.53 -26.20
CA GLY A 288 -7.93 10.31 -27.17
C GLY A 288 -8.56 11.67 -27.48
N GLU A 289 -9.84 11.67 -27.81
CA GLU A 289 -10.68 12.83 -28.15
C GLU A 289 -11.90 13.00 -27.23
N GLU A 290 -11.95 12.18 -26.18
CA GLU A 290 -13.07 12.13 -25.23
C GLU A 290 -12.74 12.87 -23.94
N PHE A 291 -13.70 13.68 -23.49
CA PHE A 291 -13.64 14.44 -22.26
C PHE A 291 -14.83 14.10 -21.37
N ALA A 292 -14.65 14.24 -20.06
CA ALA A 292 -15.74 14.18 -19.12
C ALA A 292 -15.70 15.41 -18.21
N VAL A 293 -16.88 15.92 -17.85
CA VAL A 293 -17.03 16.97 -16.85
C VAL A 293 -17.96 16.45 -15.77
N LEU A 294 -17.47 16.43 -14.53
CA LEU A 294 -18.29 16.15 -13.36
C LEU A 294 -18.76 17.48 -12.77
N LEU A 295 -20.04 17.78 -12.99
CA LEU A 295 -20.71 18.99 -12.51
C LEU A 295 -21.21 18.75 -11.10
N ASN A 296 -20.63 19.46 -10.13
CA ASN A 296 -20.92 19.25 -8.71
C ASN A 296 -22.03 20.20 -8.22
N GLY A 297 -23.09 19.61 -7.68
CA GLY A 297 -24.26 20.33 -7.18
C GLY A 297 -25.23 20.77 -8.28
N GLY A 298 -26.26 21.53 -7.87
CA GLY A 298 -27.25 22.12 -8.77
C GLY A 298 -28.38 21.17 -9.18
N SER A 299 -29.22 21.65 -10.09
CA SER A 299 -30.35 20.94 -10.68
C SER A 299 -30.01 20.41 -12.09
N MET A 300 -30.84 19.50 -12.62
CA MET A 300 -30.69 19.03 -14.01
C MET A 300 -30.77 20.19 -15.02
N GLU A 301 -31.58 21.21 -14.73
CA GLU A 301 -31.69 22.39 -15.58
C GLU A 301 -30.40 23.24 -15.56
N ASP A 302 -29.74 23.36 -14.40
CA ASP A 302 -28.40 23.96 -14.31
C ASP A 302 -27.39 23.19 -15.15
N ALA A 303 -27.40 21.85 -15.02
CA ALA A 303 -26.50 20.99 -15.76
C ALA A 303 -26.72 21.11 -17.28
N ARG A 304 -27.98 21.17 -17.74
CA ARG A 304 -28.31 21.42 -19.15
C ARG A 304 -27.82 22.77 -19.63
N ARG A 305 -27.99 23.84 -18.84
CA ARG A 305 -27.47 25.18 -19.20
C ARG A 305 -25.95 25.22 -19.30
N VAL A 306 -25.24 24.57 -18.38
CA VAL A 306 -23.77 24.47 -18.45
C VAL A 306 -23.35 23.67 -19.68
N SER A 307 -24.04 22.56 -19.95
CA SER A 307 -23.77 21.71 -21.11
C SER A 307 -23.95 22.48 -22.42
N GLU A 308 -25.08 23.17 -22.60
CA GLU A 308 -25.32 23.94 -23.83
C GLU A 308 -24.30 25.08 -24.00
N ARG A 309 -23.95 25.77 -22.91
CA ARG A 309 -22.90 26.80 -22.95
C ARG A 309 -21.54 26.23 -23.35
N VAL A 310 -21.18 25.02 -22.88
CA VAL A 310 -19.97 24.30 -23.32
C VAL A 310 -20.01 24.07 -24.82
N ARG A 311 -21.14 23.55 -25.34
CA ARG A 311 -21.31 23.27 -26.77
C ARG A 311 -21.16 24.53 -27.62
N GLU A 312 -21.90 25.59 -27.30
CA GLU A 312 -21.85 26.89 -27.99
C GLU A 312 -20.44 27.50 -27.97
N ALA A 313 -19.77 27.43 -26.81
CA ALA A 313 -18.42 27.95 -26.66
C ALA A 313 -17.40 27.17 -27.49
N VAL A 314 -17.54 25.85 -27.62
CA VAL A 314 -16.65 25.07 -28.49
C VAL A 314 -16.92 25.41 -29.95
N GLU A 315 -18.18 25.45 -30.36
CA GLU A 315 -18.57 25.83 -31.72
C GLU A 315 -18.06 27.22 -32.13
N THR A 316 -18.06 28.18 -31.20
CA THR A 316 -17.73 29.59 -31.48
C THR A 316 -16.29 29.96 -31.15
N ASN A 317 -15.82 29.63 -29.93
CA ASN A 317 -14.55 30.13 -29.40
C ASN A 317 -13.36 29.24 -29.78
N LEU A 318 -13.56 27.92 -29.91
CA LEU A 318 -12.45 27.02 -30.23
C LEU A 318 -11.90 27.28 -31.63
N MET A 319 -12.78 27.57 -32.60
CA MET A 319 -12.35 28.00 -33.94
C MET A 319 -11.51 29.28 -33.93
N ASN A 320 -11.82 30.23 -33.04
CA ASN A 320 -11.04 31.47 -32.95
C ASN A 320 -9.64 31.22 -32.36
N ARG A 321 -9.49 30.17 -31.53
CA ARG A 321 -8.22 29.77 -30.92
C ARG A 321 -7.36 28.95 -31.88
N VAL A 322 -7.98 28.05 -32.63
CA VAL A 322 -7.30 27.15 -33.55
C VAL A 322 -7.63 27.58 -34.97
N GLN A 323 -6.72 28.30 -35.61
CA GLN A 323 -6.88 28.82 -36.99
C GLN A 323 -6.89 27.67 -38.01
N LEU A 324 -8.02 26.96 -38.10
CA LEU A 324 -8.26 25.88 -39.06
C LEU A 324 -8.99 26.44 -40.29
N PRO A 325 -8.35 26.52 -41.47
CA PRO A 325 -8.99 27.05 -42.66
C PRO A 325 -10.12 26.13 -43.14
N GLY A 326 -11.38 26.55 -42.97
CA GLY A 326 -12.54 25.89 -43.59
C GLY A 326 -13.09 24.65 -42.87
N GLU A 327 -12.65 24.38 -41.64
CA GLU A 327 -13.18 23.29 -40.80
C GLU A 327 -13.75 23.84 -39.50
N GLN A 328 -15.03 23.56 -39.24
CA GLN A 328 -15.68 23.89 -37.97
C GLN A 328 -15.46 22.74 -36.99
N VAL A 329 -14.92 23.04 -35.82
CA VAL A 329 -14.75 22.07 -34.74
C VAL A 329 -15.95 22.14 -33.81
N THR A 330 -16.67 21.02 -33.69
CA THR A 330 -17.81 20.88 -32.79
C THR A 330 -17.62 19.70 -31.87
N LEU A 331 -18.49 19.56 -30.86
CA LEU A 331 -18.53 18.39 -30.00
C LEU A 331 -19.95 17.90 -29.82
N SER A 332 -20.07 16.61 -29.52
CA SER A 332 -21.30 15.97 -29.10
C SER A 332 -21.18 15.50 -27.66
N GLY A 333 -22.30 15.45 -26.94
CA GLY A 333 -22.29 15.08 -25.53
C GLY A 333 -23.50 14.29 -25.03
N GLY A 334 -23.26 13.51 -23.98
CA GLY A 334 -24.29 12.86 -23.18
C GLY A 334 -24.30 13.40 -21.76
N LEU A 335 -25.42 13.97 -21.33
CA LEU A 335 -25.64 14.46 -19.98
C LEU A 335 -26.45 13.43 -19.17
N VAL A 336 -26.04 13.14 -17.94
CA VAL A 336 -26.75 12.21 -17.06
C VAL A 336 -26.60 12.62 -15.59
N ALA A 337 -27.63 12.41 -14.79
CA ALA A 337 -27.54 12.56 -13.35
C ALA A 337 -26.71 11.42 -12.74
N VAL A 338 -25.79 11.73 -11.82
CA VAL A 338 -24.97 10.72 -11.14
C VAL A 338 -25.81 10.05 -10.05
N GLN A 339 -26.52 8.99 -10.42
CA GLN A 339 -27.36 8.21 -9.52
C GLN A 339 -27.08 6.72 -9.65
N GLY A 340 -26.82 6.07 -8.52
CA GLY A 340 -26.59 4.62 -8.45
C GLY A 340 -25.18 4.20 -8.86
N GLU A 341 -25.07 2.99 -9.40
CA GLU A 341 -23.77 2.41 -9.74
C GLU A 341 -23.13 3.09 -10.94
N ARG A 342 -21.83 3.37 -10.82
CA ARG A 342 -21.00 4.00 -11.84
C ARG A 342 -21.17 3.41 -13.24
N HIS A 343 -21.17 2.08 -13.36
CA HIS A 343 -21.28 1.42 -14.66
C HIS A 343 -22.56 1.80 -15.41
N ARG A 344 -23.69 1.93 -14.70
CA ARG A 344 -24.97 2.33 -15.28
C ARG A 344 -24.94 3.80 -15.71
N VAL A 345 -24.38 4.68 -14.91
CA VAL A 345 -24.28 6.11 -15.25
C VAL A 345 -23.45 6.29 -16.53
N LEU A 346 -22.31 5.60 -16.64
CA LEU A 346 -21.48 5.63 -17.85
C LEU A 346 -22.21 5.07 -19.07
N GLN A 347 -22.93 3.95 -18.92
CA GLN A 347 -23.70 3.35 -20.02
C GLN A 347 -24.80 4.30 -20.54
N VAL A 348 -25.48 5.02 -19.64
CA VAL A 348 -26.50 6.00 -20.03
C VAL A 348 -25.86 7.23 -20.70
N ALA A 349 -24.76 7.74 -20.16
CA ALA A 349 -24.02 8.85 -20.78
C ALA A 349 -23.55 8.51 -22.20
N ASP A 350 -23.02 7.29 -22.40
CA ASP A 350 -22.59 6.80 -23.71
C ASP A 350 -23.77 6.66 -24.68
N THR A 351 -24.91 6.13 -24.21
CA THR A 351 -26.15 6.05 -25.00
C THR A 351 -26.61 7.44 -25.45
N HIS A 352 -26.55 8.43 -24.57
CA HIS A 352 -26.90 9.81 -24.91
C HIS A 352 -25.91 10.44 -25.90
N LEU A 353 -24.61 10.24 -25.71
CA LEU A 353 -23.59 10.70 -26.65
C LEU A 353 -23.79 10.08 -28.04
N TYR A 354 -24.07 8.79 -28.09
CA TYR A 354 -24.34 8.08 -29.34
C TYR A 354 -25.56 8.66 -30.05
N ALA A 355 -26.66 8.89 -29.33
CA ALA A 355 -27.86 9.52 -29.86
C ALA A 355 -27.61 10.95 -30.36
N ALA A 356 -26.74 11.72 -29.68
CA ALA A 356 -26.34 13.05 -30.12
C ALA A 356 -25.57 12.99 -31.47
N LYS A 357 -24.67 12.01 -31.62
CA LYS A 357 -23.93 11.78 -32.87
C LYS A 357 -24.84 11.35 -34.02
N GLU A 358 -25.80 10.47 -33.78
CA GLU A 358 -26.77 10.03 -34.81
C GLU A 358 -27.74 11.14 -35.24
N ALA A 359 -28.16 12.00 -34.31
CA ALA A 359 -29.09 13.09 -34.60
C ALA A 359 -28.44 14.28 -35.35
N GLY A 360 -27.20 14.13 -35.82
CA GLY A 360 -26.51 15.12 -36.64
C GLY A 360 -25.37 15.85 -35.93
N ARG A 361 -24.88 15.34 -34.79
CA ARG A 361 -23.73 15.89 -34.03
C ARG A 361 -23.98 17.32 -33.51
N ASN A 362 -22.94 17.96 -32.95
CA ASN A 362 -22.97 19.31 -32.40
C ASN A 362 -24.19 19.54 -31.49
N ARG A 363 -24.38 18.63 -30.51
CA ARG A 363 -25.52 18.67 -29.58
C ARG A 363 -25.26 17.84 -28.35
N ILE A 364 -26.06 18.08 -27.32
CA ILE A 364 -26.00 17.33 -26.07
C ILE A 364 -27.38 16.72 -25.80
N HIS A 365 -27.41 15.42 -25.52
CA HIS A 365 -28.63 14.71 -25.15
C HIS A 365 -28.61 14.37 -23.65
N GLY A 366 -29.76 14.48 -22.96
CA GLY A 366 -29.89 14.09 -21.55
C GLY A 366 -31.05 14.76 -20.80
#